data_AF-A0A1X2GD13-F1
#
_entry.id   AF-A0A1X2GD13-F1
#
_cell.length_a   1.000
_cell.length_b   1.000
_cell.length_c   1.000
_cell.angle_alpha   90.00
_cell.angle_beta   90.00
_cell.angle_gamma   90.00
#
_symmetry.space_group_name_H-M   'P 1'
#
loop_
_entity.id
_entity.type
_entity.pdbx_description
1 polymer ?
#
loop_
_entity_poly.entity_id
_entity_poly.type
_entity_poly.pdbx_seq_one_letter_code
_entity_poly.pdbx_strand_id
1 'polypeptide(L)' 'MDRDRVERALAHGELYQGLLRFNVKKPVDAFVTYDALDSVVFVCNACTRNRALEGNLVAIQHPA' A
#
# COMPACT_ATOMS: atom_id res chain seq x y z
N MET A 1 4.68 5.96 -11.69
CA MET A 1 6.05 5.66 -11.21
C MET A 1 6.62 4.60 -12.12
N ASP A 2 7.90 4.72 -12.48
CA ASP A 2 8.60 3.73 -13.30
C ASP A 2 9.09 2.55 -12.46
N ARG A 3 9.19 1.38 -13.09
CA ARG A 3 9.62 0.12 -12.44
C ARG A 3 10.95 0.27 -11.71
N ASP A 4 11.97 0.80 -12.38
CA ASP A 4 13.32 0.96 -11.81
C ASP A 4 13.34 1.91 -10.60
N ARG A 5 12.39 2.85 -10.53
CA ARG A 5 12.23 3.72 -9.38
C ARG A 5 11.59 2.98 -8.22
N VAL A 6 10.56 2.16 -8.47
CA VAL A 6 9.89 1.35 -7.45
C VAL A 6 10.87 0.34 -6.84
N GLU A 7 11.62 -0.39 -7.66
CA GLU A 7 12.58 -1.39 -7.19
C GLU A 7 13.67 -0.75 -6.32
N ARG A 8 14.24 0.38 -6.75
CA ARG A 8 15.22 1.12 -5.93
C ARG A 8 14.63 1.62 -4.62
N ALA A 9 13.45 2.23 -4.65
CA ALA A 9 12.83 2.79 -3.45
C ALA A 9 12.42 1.71 -2.44
N LEU A 10 12.00 0.52 -2.90
CA LEU A 10 11.79 -0.65 -2.03
C LEU A 10 13.10 -1.12 -1.40
N ALA A 11 14.18 -1.21 -2.16
CA ALA A 11 15.49 -1.62 -1.65
C ALA A 11 16.09 -0.63 -0.63
N HIS A 12 15.81 0.67 -0.79
CA HIS A 12 16.25 1.72 0.12
C HIS A 12 15.33 1.92 1.34
N GLY A 13 14.19 1.21 1.41
CA GLY A 13 13.21 1.36 2.50
C GLY A 13 12.38 2.64 2.44
N GLU A 14 12.37 3.34 1.29
CA GLU A 14 11.52 4.51 1.06
C GLU A 14 10.07 4.13 0.71
N LEU A 15 9.89 2.94 0.13
CA LEU A 15 8.59 2.32 -0.11
C LEU A 15 8.48 1.02 0.69
N TYR A 16 7.25 0.70 1.05
CA TYR A 16 6.90 -0.57 1.70
C TYR A 16 5.99 -1.34 0.74
N GLN A 17 6.18 -2.65 0.65
CA GLN A 17 5.29 -3.52 -0.12
C GLN A 17 4.27 -4.19 0.79
N GLY A 18 3.06 -4.46 0.33
CA GLY A 18 2.08 -5.15 1.18
C GLY A 18 0.81 -5.56 0.44
N LEU A 19 0.02 -6.39 1.11
CA LEU A 19 -1.27 -6.83 0.57
C LEU A 19 -2.36 -5.81 0.89
N LEU A 20 -3.08 -5.36 -0.14
CA LEU A 20 -4.21 -4.45 0.01
C LEU A 20 -5.49 -5.21 0.37
N ARG A 21 -6.16 -4.73 1.42
CA ARG A 21 -7.42 -5.29 1.94
C ARG A 21 -8.47 -4.20 2.13
N PHE A 22 -9.65 -4.37 1.58
CA PHE A 22 -10.75 -3.43 1.65
C PHE A 22 -11.47 -3.55 2.98
N ASN A 23 -11.96 -2.42 3.48
CA ASN A 23 -12.82 -2.41 4.63
C ASN A 23 -14.21 -2.94 4.24
N VAL A 24 -14.63 -4.05 4.86
CA VAL A 24 -15.94 -4.68 4.62
C VAL A 24 -17.10 -3.71 4.87
N LYS A 25 -16.98 -2.84 5.89
CA LYS A 25 -18.03 -1.86 6.23
C LYS A 25 -18.02 -0.65 5.31
N LYS A 26 -16.86 -0.30 4.73
CA LYS A 26 -16.68 0.90 3.92
C LYS A 26 -15.68 0.63 2.79
N PRO A 27 -16.11 0.07 1.63
CA PRO A 27 -15.23 -0.43 0.57
C PRO A 27 -14.37 0.64 -0.16
N VAL A 28 -14.61 1.91 0.16
CA VAL A 28 -13.79 3.04 -0.29
C VAL A 28 -12.53 3.21 0.57
N ASP A 29 -12.53 2.67 1.78
CA ASP A 29 -11.39 2.61 2.67
C ASP A 29 -10.71 1.25 2.55
N ALA A 30 -9.39 1.24 2.66
CA ALA A 30 -8.59 0.03 2.61
C ALA A 30 -7.44 0.09 3.61
N PHE A 31 -6.81 -1.04 3.82
CA PHE A 31 -5.65 -1.21 4.68
C PHE A 31 -4.59 -2.01 3.93
N VAL A 32 -3.34 -1.68 4.14
CA VAL A 32 -2.20 -2.47 3.64
C VAL A 32 -1.49 -3.08 4.83
N THR A 33 -1.27 -4.39 4.74
CA THR A 33 -0.47 -5.15 5.72
C THR A 33 0.90 -5.43 5.15
N TYR A 34 1.96 -5.19 5.94
CA TYR A 34 3.34 -5.49 5.59
C TYR A 34 4.01 -6.31 6.69
N ASP A 35 4.75 -7.35 6.33
CA ASP A 35 5.30 -8.32 7.29
C ASP A 35 6.28 -7.70 8.29
N ALA A 36 7.00 -6.64 7.92
CA ALA A 36 7.99 -6.02 8.80
C ALA A 36 7.43 -4.87 9.64
N LEU A 37 6.12 -4.60 9.56
CA LEU A 37 5.46 -3.57 10.35
C LEU A 37 4.38 -4.23 11.23
N ASP A 38 4.49 -4.07 12.55
CA ASP A 38 3.48 -4.55 13.52
C ASP A 38 2.15 -3.77 13.46
N SER A 39 1.99 -2.90 12.46
CA SER A 39 0.81 -2.06 12.26
C SER A 39 0.33 -2.09 10.82
N VAL A 40 -0.91 -1.65 10.61
CA VAL A 40 -1.54 -1.58 9.30
C VAL A 40 -1.55 -0.15 8.80
N VAL A 41 -1.26 0.03 7.51
CA VAL A 41 -1.31 1.36 6.89
C VAL A 41 -2.72 1.61 6.36
N PHE A 42 -3.35 2.68 6.84
CA PHE A 42 -4.65 3.11 6.36
C PHE A 42 -4.54 3.78 4.99
N VAL A 43 -5.30 3.28 4.03
CA VAL A 43 -5.44 3.86 2.69
C VAL A 43 -6.84 4.46 2.58
N CYS A 44 -6.90 5.79 2.63
CA CYS A 44 -8.15 6.50 2.52
C CYS A 44 -8.53 6.73 1.06
N ASN A 45 -9.82 6.59 0.76
CA ASN A 45 -10.44 6.96 -0.51
C ASN A 45 -9.96 6.22 -1.78
N ALA A 46 -10.73 6.40 -2.87
CA ALA A 46 -10.47 5.73 -4.14
C ALA A 46 -9.26 6.30 -4.90
N CYS A 47 -8.90 7.57 -4.70
CA CYS A 47 -7.78 8.22 -5.38
C CYS A 47 -6.44 7.70 -4.84
N THR A 48 -6.28 7.61 -3.52
CA THR A 48 -5.04 7.13 -2.87
C THR A 48 -4.79 5.65 -3.17
N ARG A 49 -5.86 4.86 -3.32
CA ARG A 49 -5.80 3.46 -3.70
C ARG A 49 -5.24 3.24 -5.11
N ASN A 50 -5.25 4.27 -5.96
CA ASN A 50 -4.63 4.23 -7.29
C ASN A 50 -5.04 3.01 -8.14
N ARG A 51 -6.36 2.78 -8.26
CA ARG A 51 -6.98 1.65 -9.00
C ARG A 51 -6.61 0.25 -8.52
N ALA A 52 -5.93 0.11 -7.38
CA ALA A 52 -5.63 -1.20 -6.80
C ALA A 52 -6.90 -1.92 -6.33
N LEU A 53 -6.89 -3.25 -6.45
CA LEU A 53 -8.01 -4.13 -6.09
C LEU A 53 -7.67 -4.99 -4.86
N GLU A 54 -8.70 -5.59 -4.28
CA GLU A 54 -8.55 -6.54 -3.17
C GLU A 54 -7.51 -7.61 -3.49
N GLY A 55 -6.58 -7.86 -2.56
CA GLY A 55 -5.55 -8.88 -2.69
C GLY A 55 -4.40 -8.53 -3.62
N ASN A 56 -4.36 -7.33 -4.20
CA ASN A 56 -3.18 -6.89 -4.94
C ASN A 56 -1.99 -6.65 -3.99
N LEU A 57 -0.81 -7.08 -4.42
CA LEU A 57 0.46 -6.67 -3.82
C LEU A 57 0.78 -5.25 -4.32
N VAL A 58 0.84 -4.29 -3.40
CA VAL A 58 1.02 -2.87 -3.70
C VAL A 58 2.27 -2.33 -3.02
N ALA A 59 2.89 -1.33 -3.63
CA ALA A 59 3.91 -0.51 -2.99
C ALA A 59 3.27 0.77 -2.46
N ILE A 60 3.51 1.09 -1.19
CA ILE A 60 3.01 2.27 -0.51
C ILE A 60 4.16 3.15 -0.04
N GLN A 61 3.96 4.46 -0.16
CA GLN A 61 4.84 5.44 0.47
C GLN A 61 4.23 5.80 1.82
N HIS A 62 4.92 5.45 2.91
CA HIS A 62 4.50 5.86 4.24
C HIS A 62 5.07 7.26 4.52
N PRO A 63 4.24 8.27 4.84
CA PRO A 63 4.75 9.50 5.42
C PRO A 63 5.30 9.14 6.80
N ALA A 64 6.62 9.19 6.95
CA ALA A 64 7.27 9.13 8.26
C ALA A 64 6.79 10.27 9.16
#